data_AF-A0A4V2AEU2-F1
#
_entry.id   AF-A0A4V2AEU2-F1
#
_cell.length_a   1.000
_cell.length_b   1.000
_cell.length_c   1.000
_cell.angle_alpha   90.00
_cell.angle_beta   90.00
_cell.angle_gamma   90.00
#
_symmetry.space_group_name_H-M   'P 1'
#
loop_
_entity.id
_entity.type
_entity.pdbx_description
1 polymer ?
#
loop_
_entity_poly.entity_id
_entity_poly.type
_entity_poly.pdbx_seq_one_letter_code
_entity_poly.pdbx_strand_id
1 'polypeptide(L)'
;MIPALRAAYNAAFTPEKYAAFVKELSDTHPGQLDFRVAETPIFVPRAFKEQMLESCERIIDAILDPSYPARSEGAIPPQLRVPAEDAHPQFIAFDFGICTAPGGGVEPQLIEMQGFPSLFAYQVLFPEVHARHFEKPVGFSNYLNGFDKESYLALLRRRREVDMAADAGDHARA
;
A
#
# COMPACT_ATOMS: atom_id res chain seq x y z
N MET A 1 -6.78 4.59 16.60
CA MET A 1 -6.76 5.90 15.92
C MET A 1 -6.53 7.01 16.92
N ILE A 2 -5.77 8.05 16.60
CA ILE A 2 -5.47 9.17 17.51
C ILE A 2 -6.73 10.05 17.70
N PRO A 3 -7.36 10.10 18.91
CA PRO A 3 -8.65 10.75 19.09
C PRO A 3 -8.65 12.26 18.84
N ALA A 4 -7.59 12.96 19.25
CA ALA A 4 -7.49 14.41 19.08
C ALA A 4 -7.47 14.82 17.58
N LEU A 5 -6.74 14.08 16.75
CA LEU A 5 -6.69 14.33 15.30
C LEU A 5 -8.02 14.01 14.62
N ARG A 6 -8.69 12.93 15.05
CA ARG A 6 -10.06 12.62 14.63
C ARG A 6 -11.03 13.75 14.95
N ALA A 7 -11.01 14.24 16.18
CA ALA A 7 -11.90 15.32 16.61
C ALA A 7 -11.64 16.61 15.82
N ALA A 8 -10.37 16.99 15.64
CA ALA A 8 -9.98 18.15 14.84
C ALA A 8 -10.43 18.01 13.38
N TYR A 9 -10.23 16.85 12.76
CA TYR A 9 -10.68 16.59 11.39
C TYR A 9 -12.20 16.72 11.27
N ASN A 10 -12.94 16.07 12.17
CA ASN A 10 -14.40 16.09 12.15
C ASN A 10 -14.95 17.52 12.33
N ALA A 11 -14.30 18.37 13.14
CA ALA A 11 -14.70 19.77 13.32
C ALA A 11 -14.45 20.63 12.06
N ALA A 12 -13.44 20.28 11.26
CA ALA A 12 -13.10 21.00 10.03
C ALA A 12 -13.80 20.46 8.76
N PHE A 13 -14.44 19.29 8.88
CA PHE A 13 -15.11 18.59 7.79
C PHE A 13 -16.42 19.27 7.42
N THR A 14 -16.66 19.41 6.11
CA THR A 14 -17.98 19.76 5.59
C THR A 14 -18.29 18.90 4.36
N PRO A 15 -19.58 18.60 4.08
CA PRO A 15 -19.98 17.87 2.88
C PRO A 15 -19.49 18.52 1.59
N GLU A 16 -19.41 19.84 1.54
CA GLU A 16 -18.97 20.61 0.37
C GLU A 16 -17.48 20.40 0.09
N LYS A 17 -16.63 20.40 1.13
CA LYS A 17 -15.20 20.09 1.00
C LYS A 17 -15.00 18.65 0.53
N TYR A 18 -15.77 17.71 1.08
CA TYR A 18 -15.70 16.31 0.66
C TYR A 18 -16.14 16.12 -0.79
N ALA A 19 -17.23 16.77 -1.22
CA ALA A 19 -17.69 16.74 -2.60
C ALA A 19 -16.65 17.34 -3.56
N ALA A 20 -16.01 18.45 -3.18
CA ALA A 20 -14.94 19.07 -3.95
C ALA A 20 -13.71 18.15 -4.06
N PHE A 21 -13.33 17.50 -2.95
CA PHE A 21 -12.26 16.50 -2.92
C PHE A 21 -12.54 15.31 -3.86
N VAL A 22 -13.71 14.69 -3.75
CA VAL A 22 -14.09 13.56 -4.61
C VAL A 22 -14.17 13.99 -6.07
N LYS A 23 -14.66 15.20 -6.34
CA LYS A 23 -14.69 15.75 -7.70
C LYS A 23 -13.28 15.89 -8.28
N GLU A 24 -12.35 16.53 -7.58
CA GLU A 24 -10.98 16.70 -8.08
C GLU A 24 -10.28 15.35 -8.30
N LEU A 25 -10.49 14.40 -7.40
CA LEU A 25 -9.97 13.05 -7.54
C LEU A 25 -10.53 12.36 -8.80
N SER A 26 -11.84 12.48 -9.04
CA SER A 26 -12.51 11.94 -10.22
C SER A 26 -12.07 12.64 -11.52
N ASP A 27 -11.87 13.95 -11.49
CA ASP A 27 -11.43 14.75 -12.65
C ASP A 27 -10.02 14.33 -13.13
N THR A 28 -9.21 13.70 -12.27
CA THR A 28 -7.87 13.20 -12.66
C THR A 28 -7.99 12.06 -13.69
N HIS A 29 -9.01 11.19 -13.55
CA HIS A 29 -9.32 10.11 -14.49
C HIS A 29 -10.85 10.00 -14.64
N PRO A 30 -11.48 10.84 -15.48
CA PRO A 30 -12.93 10.94 -15.56
C PRO A 30 -13.59 9.59 -15.88
N GLY A 31 -14.59 9.22 -15.08
CA GLY A 31 -15.37 7.99 -15.25
C GLY A 31 -14.65 6.69 -14.85
N GLN A 32 -13.55 6.78 -14.11
CA GLN A 32 -12.79 5.61 -13.62
C GLN A 32 -12.89 5.40 -12.09
N LEU A 33 -13.53 6.32 -11.37
CA LEU A 33 -13.68 6.23 -9.91
C LEU A 33 -14.91 5.37 -9.57
N ASP A 34 -14.73 4.05 -9.64
CA ASP A 34 -15.82 3.06 -9.48
C ASP A 34 -16.02 2.58 -8.04
N PHE A 35 -15.39 3.24 -7.06
CA PHE A 35 -15.43 2.86 -5.65
C PHE A 35 -15.69 4.06 -4.75
N ARG A 36 -16.14 3.77 -3.53
CA ARG A 36 -16.37 4.79 -2.50
C ARG A 36 -15.06 5.25 -1.92
N VAL A 37 -14.93 6.56 -1.78
CA VAL A 37 -13.78 7.20 -1.17
C VAL A 37 -14.12 7.47 0.30
N ALA A 38 -13.23 7.14 1.22
CA ALA A 38 -13.47 7.44 2.63
C ALA A 38 -13.44 8.96 2.85
N GLU A 39 -14.39 9.47 3.64
CA GLU A 39 -14.49 10.89 3.98
C GLU A 39 -13.31 11.38 4.82
N THR A 40 -12.56 10.44 5.42
CA THR A 40 -11.55 10.76 6.41
C THR A 40 -10.43 9.73 6.49
N PRO A 41 -9.17 10.19 6.65
CA PRO A 41 -8.05 9.28 6.85
C PRO A 41 -8.09 8.62 8.22
N ILE A 42 -7.36 7.51 8.35
CA ILE A 42 -7.04 6.91 9.64
C ILE A 42 -5.76 7.52 10.21
N PHE A 43 -5.79 7.98 11.46
CA PHE A 43 -4.62 8.49 12.16
C PHE A 43 -4.00 7.37 12.99
N VAL A 44 -2.97 6.73 12.44
CA VAL A 44 -2.31 5.56 13.03
C VAL A 44 -1.27 5.99 14.07
N PRO A 45 -1.36 5.53 15.34
CA PRO A 45 -0.32 5.79 16.33
C PRO A 45 1.02 5.18 15.94
N ARG A 46 2.12 5.84 16.33
CA ARG A 46 3.50 5.40 16.02
C ARG A 46 3.76 3.94 16.40
N ALA A 47 3.38 3.54 17.62
CA ALA A 47 3.58 2.18 18.12
C ALA A 47 2.88 1.11 17.25
N PHE A 48 1.66 1.40 16.78
CA PHE A 48 0.93 0.47 15.91
C PHE A 48 1.58 0.36 14.53
N LYS A 49 2.04 1.49 13.97
CA LYS A 49 2.81 1.50 12.72
C LYS A 49 4.10 0.67 12.86
N GLU A 50 4.81 0.80 13.98
CA GLU A 50 6.04 0.03 14.25
C GLU A 50 5.75 -1.47 14.35
N GLN A 51 4.65 -1.88 15.01
CA GLN A 51 4.22 -3.29 15.04
C GLN A 51 3.91 -3.84 13.63
N MET A 52 3.25 -3.05 12.77
CA MET A 52 3.00 -3.46 11.38
C MET A 52 4.30 -3.63 10.60
N LEU A 53 5.21 -2.67 10.70
CA LEU A 53 6.51 -2.73 10.01
C LEU A 53 7.34 -3.92 10.50
N GLU A 54 7.42 -4.15 11.82
CA GLU A 54 8.13 -5.31 12.37
C GLU A 54 7.52 -6.62 11.87
N SER A 55 6.18 -6.72 11.82
CA SER A 55 5.50 -7.88 11.27
C SER A 55 5.86 -8.12 9.80
N CYS A 56 5.88 -7.07 8.98
CA CYS A 56 6.30 -7.15 7.59
C CYS A 56 7.76 -7.64 7.47
N GLU A 57 8.70 -7.04 8.20
CA GLU A 57 10.12 -7.44 8.14
C GLU A 57 10.31 -8.91 8.55
N ARG A 58 9.63 -9.39 9.58
CA ARG A 58 9.70 -10.80 10.00
C ARG A 58 9.17 -11.77 8.95
N ILE A 59 8.12 -11.38 8.23
CA ILE A 59 7.59 -12.19 7.13
C ILE A 59 8.56 -12.16 5.94
N ILE A 60 9.08 -10.97 5.60
CA ILE A 60 10.06 -10.77 4.53
C ILE A 60 11.31 -11.63 4.79
N ASP A 61 11.85 -11.61 6.01
CA ASP A 61 12.98 -12.45 6.41
C ASP A 61 12.68 -13.95 6.21
N ALA A 62 11.46 -14.38 6.55
CA ALA A 62 11.06 -15.78 6.42
C ALA A 62 10.93 -16.23 4.95
N ILE A 63 10.44 -15.37 4.06
CA ILE A 63 10.28 -15.69 2.63
C ILE A 63 11.59 -15.51 1.84
N LEU A 64 12.51 -14.66 2.32
CA LEU A 64 13.85 -14.49 1.74
C LEU A 64 14.85 -15.53 2.22
N ASP A 65 14.49 -16.35 3.22
CA ASP A 65 15.32 -17.48 3.63
C ASP A 65 15.59 -18.41 2.42
N PRO A 66 16.86 -18.71 2.09
CA PRO A 66 17.21 -19.51 0.91
C PRO A 66 16.59 -20.92 0.89
N SER A 67 16.17 -21.44 2.05
CA SER A 67 15.48 -22.74 2.17
C SER A 67 13.98 -22.65 1.94
N TYR A 68 13.39 -21.44 1.96
CA TYR A 68 11.95 -21.25 1.85
C TYR A 68 11.37 -21.82 0.54
N PRO A 69 11.95 -21.59 -0.65
CA PRO A 69 11.39 -22.13 -1.90
C PRO A 69 11.20 -23.65 -1.85
N ALA A 70 12.20 -24.39 -1.35
CA ALA A 70 12.12 -25.84 -1.21
C ALA A 70 11.03 -26.28 -0.23
N ARG A 71 10.74 -25.48 0.80
CA ARG A 71 9.69 -25.74 1.80
C ARG A 71 8.30 -25.39 1.28
N SER A 72 8.17 -24.38 0.43
CA SER A 72 6.89 -23.93 -0.14
C SER A 72 6.48 -24.65 -1.41
N GLU A 73 7.42 -25.27 -2.14
CA GLU A 73 7.19 -25.90 -3.45
C GLU A 73 6.01 -26.88 -3.44
N GLY A 74 5.88 -27.68 -2.38
CA GLY A 74 4.81 -28.67 -2.25
C GLY A 74 3.41 -28.07 -2.06
N ALA A 75 3.31 -26.77 -1.74
CA ALA A 75 2.04 -26.07 -1.58
C ALA A 75 1.49 -25.51 -2.91
N ILE A 76 2.29 -25.48 -3.97
CA ILE A 76 1.90 -24.94 -5.28
C ILE A 76 1.23 -26.06 -6.11
N PRO A 77 -0.06 -25.95 -6.44
CA PRO A 77 -0.73 -26.90 -7.32
C PRO A 77 -0.05 -26.95 -8.70
N PRO A 78 0.16 -28.14 -9.31
CA PRO A 78 0.88 -28.25 -10.58
C PRO A 78 0.34 -27.37 -11.70
N GLN A 79 -0.98 -27.16 -11.75
CA GLN A 79 -1.66 -26.33 -12.74
C GLN A 79 -1.50 -24.82 -12.55
N LEU A 80 -0.96 -24.38 -11.41
CA LEU A 80 -0.70 -22.97 -11.10
C LEU A 80 0.78 -22.59 -11.29
N ARG A 81 1.63 -23.51 -11.74
CA ARG A 81 3.03 -23.21 -12.03
C ARG A 81 3.15 -22.32 -13.26
N VAL A 82 3.85 -21.21 -13.10
CA VAL A 82 4.13 -20.25 -14.17
C VAL A 82 5.56 -20.49 -14.70
N PRO A 83 5.76 -20.68 -16.02
CA PRO A 83 7.09 -20.79 -16.59
C PRO A 83 7.91 -19.50 -16.38
N ALA A 84 9.23 -19.62 -16.23
CA ALA A 84 10.16 -18.50 -16.12
C ALA A 84 9.86 -17.49 -14.99
N GLU A 85 9.40 -17.99 -13.84
CA GLU A 85 9.23 -17.17 -12.63
C GLU A 85 10.55 -16.53 -12.18
N ASP A 86 10.50 -15.24 -11.83
CA ASP A 86 11.62 -14.50 -11.26
C ASP A 86 11.93 -14.97 -9.82
N ALA A 87 13.19 -14.82 -9.40
CA ALA A 87 13.60 -15.19 -8.04
C ALA A 87 12.96 -14.33 -6.93
N HIS A 88 12.43 -13.15 -7.27
CA HIS A 88 11.86 -12.20 -6.31
C HIS A 88 10.60 -11.53 -6.87
N PRO A 89 9.57 -11.32 -6.04
CA PRO A 89 8.40 -10.56 -6.48
C PRO A 89 8.79 -9.10 -6.72
N GLN A 90 8.22 -8.51 -7.76
CA GLN A 90 8.44 -7.10 -8.10
C GLN A 90 7.67 -6.16 -7.17
N PHE A 91 6.51 -6.62 -6.70
CA PHE A 91 5.62 -5.93 -5.79
C PHE A 91 5.17 -6.90 -4.69
N ILE A 92 5.04 -6.37 -3.47
CA ILE A 92 4.41 -7.08 -2.37
C ILE A 92 3.58 -6.08 -1.57
N ALA A 93 2.37 -6.48 -1.21
CA ALA A 93 1.48 -5.76 -0.31
C ALA A 93 1.05 -6.70 0.82
N PHE A 94 0.93 -6.13 2.01
CA PHE A 94 0.50 -6.82 3.22
C PHE A 94 -0.76 -6.15 3.75
N ASP A 95 -1.84 -6.92 3.81
CA ASP A 95 -3.11 -6.44 4.32
C ASP A 95 -3.28 -6.89 5.76
N PHE A 96 -3.50 -5.93 6.65
CA PHE A 96 -3.68 -6.17 8.08
C PHE A 96 -5.08 -5.75 8.54
N GLY A 97 -5.71 -6.62 9.32
CA GLY A 97 -6.83 -6.27 10.19
C GLY A 97 -6.34 -5.53 11.42
N ILE A 98 -7.12 -4.56 11.91
CA ILE A 98 -6.92 -3.93 13.22
C ILE A 98 -7.79 -4.69 14.22
N CYS A 99 -7.17 -5.53 15.04
CA CYS A 99 -7.88 -6.44 15.95
C CYS A 99 -7.71 -6.04 17.41
N THR A 100 -8.68 -6.40 18.25
CA THR A 100 -8.56 -6.23 19.70
C THR A 100 -7.61 -7.29 20.25
N ALA A 101 -6.55 -6.87 20.92
CA ALA A 101 -5.60 -7.80 21.54
C ALA A 101 -6.21 -8.43 22.80
N PRO A 102 -5.81 -9.67 23.20
CA PRO A 102 -6.32 -10.35 24.40
C PRO A 102 -6.17 -9.55 25.70
N GLY A 103 -5.13 -8.72 25.81
CA GLY A 103 -4.87 -7.85 26.98
C GLY A 103 -5.55 -6.47 26.90
N GLY A 104 -6.40 -6.24 25.90
CA GLY A 104 -6.90 -4.91 25.54
C GLY A 104 -5.96 -4.15 24.61
N GLY A 105 -6.45 -3.04 24.05
CA GLY A 105 -5.75 -2.31 23.00
C GLY A 105 -5.98 -2.93 21.61
N VAL A 106 -5.14 -2.56 20.64
CA VAL A 106 -5.23 -3.04 19.26
C VAL A 106 -3.89 -3.59 18.77
N GLU A 107 -3.96 -4.61 17.92
CA GLU A 107 -2.82 -5.23 17.26
C GLU A 107 -3.12 -5.50 15.77
N PRO A 108 -2.10 -5.45 14.89
CA PRO A 108 -2.27 -5.83 13.50
C PRO A 108 -2.33 -7.36 13.36
N GLN A 109 -3.28 -7.88 12.59
CA GLN A 109 -3.35 -9.30 12.23
C GLN A 109 -3.31 -9.43 10.71
N LEU A 110 -2.35 -10.20 10.19
CA LEU A 110 -2.19 -10.40 8.74
C LEU A 110 -3.45 -11.10 8.20
N ILE A 111 -4.05 -10.50 7.19
CA ILE A 111 -5.19 -11.05 6.44
C ILE A 111 -4.67 -11.75 5.20
N GLU A 112 -3.90 -11.04 4.38
CA GLU A 112 -3.34 -11.59 3.15
C GLU A 112 -2.04 -10.90 2.72
N MET A 113 -1.33 -11.59 1.83
CA MET A 113 -0.20 -11.06 1.08
C MET A 113 -0.54 -11.09 -0.40
N GLN A 114 -0.26 -9.99 -1.11
CA GLN A 114 -0.56 -9.85 -2.53
C GLN A 114 0.72 -9.48 -3.29
N GLY A 115 0.91 -10.07 -4.47
CA GLY A 115 2.08 -9.83 -5.33
C GLY A 115 1.82 -8.93 -6.54
N PHE A 116 0.65 -8.32 -6.67
CA PHE A 116 0.25 -7.56 -7.85
C PHE A 116 0.39 -6.04 -7.67
N PRO A 117 0.71 -5.28 -8.74
CA PRO A 117 1.01 -3.84 -8.68
C PRO A 117 -0.24 -2.94 -8.62
N SER A 118 -1.23 -3.29 -7.81
CA SER A 118 -2.46 -2.50 -7.69
C SER A 118 -2.30 -1.35 -6.68
N LEU A 119 -2.93 -0.21 -6.97
CA LEU A 119 -3.05 0.96 -6.09
C LEU A 119 -1.76 1.73 -5.73
N PHE A 120 -0.56 1.24 -6.06
CA PHE A 120 0.71 1.91 -5.70
C PHE A 120 0.81 3.38 -6.20
N ALA A 121 0.33 3.68 -7.40
CA ALA A 121 0.27 5.06 -7.90
C ALA A 121 -0.88 5.86 -7.26
N TYR A 122 -2.00 5.20 -6.94
CA TYR A 122 -3.13 5.80 -6.25
C TYR A 122 -2.76 6.23 -4.82
N GLN A 123 -1.84 5.52 -4.15
CA GLN A 123 -1.27 5.91 -2.85
C GLN A 123 -0.48 7.22 -2.88
N VAL A 124 -0.11 7.72 -4.06
CA VAL A 124 0.47 9.07 -4.25
C VAL A 124 -0.62 10.08 -4.55
N LEU A 125 -1.50 9.77 -5.51
CA LEU A 125 -2.56 10.66 -5.96
C LEU A 125 -3.54 11.01 -4.83
N PHE A 126 -4.06 10.00 -4.14
CA PHE A 126 -5.11 10.18 -3.14
C PHE A 126 -4.69 11.11 -2.00
N PRO A 127 -3.56 10.91 -1.29
CA PRO A 127 -3.13 11.81 -0.23
C PRO A 127 -2.78 13.22 -0.72
N GLU A 128 -2.30 13.35 -1.96
CA GLU A 128 -1.97 14.64 -2.55
C GLU A 128 -3.22 15.47 -2.83
N VAL A 129 -4.24 14.89 -3.46
CA VAL A 129 -5.53 15.56 -3.68
C VAL A 129 -6.20 15.83 -2.33
N HIS A 130 -6.19 14.85 -1.41
CA HIS A 130 -6.79 14.99 -0.08
C HIS A 130 -6.20 16.19 0.68
N ALA A 131 -4.88 16.37 0.66
CA ALA A 131 -4.18 17.46 1.34
C ALA A 131 -4.51 18.87 0.81
N ARG A 132 -5.11 19.00 -0.39
CA ARG A 132 -5.56 20.29 -0.95
C ARG A 132 -6.91 20.72 -0.38
N HIS A 133 -7.74 19.77 0.05
CA HIS A 133 -9.08 20.02 0.61
C HIS A 133 -9.12 19.94 2.13
N PHE A 134 -8.23 19.15 2.72
CA PHE A 134 -8.13 18.92 4.15
C PHE A 134 -6.68 19.06 4.61
N GLU A 135 -6.47 19.71 5.75
CA GLU A 135 -5.11 19.89 6.28
C GLU A 135 -4.49 18.56 6.72
N LYS A 136 -3.23 18.34 6.33
CA LYS A 136 -2.41 17.24 6.83
C LYS A 136 -1.84 17.63 8.21
N PRO A 137 -2.05 16.81 9.27
CA PRO A 137 -1.45 17.08 10.56
C PRO A 137 0.08 17.17 10.52
N VAL A 138 0.65 18.14 11.23
CA VAL A 138 2.11 18.32 11.34
C VAL A 138 2.75 17.07 11.94
N GLY A 139 3.85 16.62 11.34
CA GLY A 139 4.58 15.42 11.77
C GLY A 139 3.99 14.09 11.30
N PHE A 140 2.94 14.12 10.46
CA PHE A 140 2.37 12.92 9.84
C PHE A 140 2.74 12.82 8.36
N SER A 141 2.93 11.58 7.92
CA SER A 141 3.21 11.21 6.54
C SER A 141 2.42 9.96 6.16
N ASN A 142 1.99 9.89 4.90
CA ASN A 142 1.45 8.69 4.28
C ASN A 142 2.57 7.77 3.75
N TYR A 143 3.82 8.24 3.71
CA TYR A 143 4.97 7.46 3.28
C TYR A 143 5.62 6.74 4.47
N LEU A 144 6.07 5.51 4.21
CA LEU A 144 6.78 4.66 5.18
C LEU A 144 8.28 4.62 4.86
N ASN A 145 9.08 4.06 5.77
CA ASN A 145 10.51 3.77 5.56
C ASN A 145 11.38 4.96 5.09
N GLY A 146 11.02 6.18 5.51
CA GLY A 146 11.76 7.40 5.16
C GLY A 146 11.54 7.88 3.72
N PHE A 147 10.65 7.24 2.96
CA PHE A 147 10.25 7.72 1.66
C PHE A 147 9.48 9.05 1.76
N ASP A 148 9.53 9.78 0.66
CA ASP A 148 8.67 10.90 0.33
C ASP A 148 8.08 10.68 -1.08
N LYS A 149 7.33 11.66 -1.59
CA LYS A 149 6.72 11.58 -2.91
C LYS A 149 7.73 11.33 -4.02
N GLU A 150 8.86 12.03 -3.99
CA GLU A 150 9.85 12.01 -5.06
C GLU A 150 10.58 10.66 -5.09
N SER A 151 11.13 10.25 -3.94
CA SER A 151 11.83 8.98 -3.78
C SER A 151 10.92 7.77 -4.01
N TYR A 152 9.65 7.84 -3.59
CA TYR A 152 8.67 6.78 -3.87
C TYR A 152 8.33 6.68 -5.36
N LEU A 153 8.08 7.81 -6.05
CA LEU A 153 7.83 7.79 -7.50
C LEU A 153 9.07 7.34 -8.29
N ALA A 154 10.28 7.70 -7.85
CA ALA A 154 11.51 7.21 -8.44
C ALA A 154 11.63 5.69 -8.31
N LEU A 155 11.28 5.12 -7.14
CA LEU A 155 11.24 3.68 -6.94
C LEU A 155 10.24 2.98 -7.89
N LEU A 156 9.03 3.52 -8.02
CA LEU A 156 8.01 2.96 -8.92
C LEU A 156 8.44 3.00 -10.40
N ARG A 157 9.08 4.09 -10.85
CA ARG A 157 9.59 4.21 -12.23
C ARG A 157 10.71 3.21 -12.51
N ARG A 158 11.67 3.09 -11.59
CA ARG A 158 12.79 2.13 -11.72
C ARG A 158 12.28 0.70 -11.91
N ARG A 159 11.21 0.31 -11.23
CA ARG A 159 10.63 -1.04 -11.38
C ARG A 159 9.97 -1.22 -12.76
N ARG A 160 9.20 -0.24 -13.25
CA ARG A 160 8.61 -0.29 -14.61
C ARG A 160 9.64 -0.45 -15.72
N GLU A 161 10.79 0.20 -15.61
CA GLU A 161 11.83 0.13 -16.64
C GLU A 161 12.50 -1.25 -16.73
N VAL A 162 12.58 -1.98 -15.62
CA VAL A 162 13.07 -3.37 -15.60
C VAL A 162 12.08 -4.30 -16.31
N ASP A 163 10.78 -4.08 -16.11
CA ASP A 163 9.70 -4.90 -16.71
C ASP A 163 9.66 -4.74 -18.23
N MET A 164 9.72 -3.50 -18.73
CA MET A 164 9.71 -3.21 -20.17
C MET A 164 10.95 -3.76 -20.88
N ALA A 165 12.10 -3.82 -20.20
CA ALA A 165 13.33 -4.38 -20.74
C ALA A 165 13.31 -5.93 -20.76
N ALA A 166 12.67 -6.57 -19.80
CA ALA A 166 12.45 -8.01 -19.78
C ALA A 166 11.48 -8.44 -20.90
N ASP A 167 10.37 -7.72 -21.07
CA ASP A 167 9.33 -7.99 -22.08
C ASP A 167 9.85 -7.79 -23.52
N ALA A 168 10.69 -6.77 -23.73
CA ALA A 168 11.34 -6.53 -25.02
C ALA A 168 12.36 -7.62 -25.43
N GLY A 169 12.91 -8.36 -24.45
CA GLY A 169 13.83 -9.48 -24.69
C GLY A 169 13.13 -10.76 -25.17
N ASP A 170 11.86 -10.93 -24.80
CA ASP A 170 11.08 -12.14 -25.14
C ASP A 170 10.42 -12.02 -26.53
N HIS A 171 10.02 -10.80 -26.92
CA HIS A 171 9.52 -10.53 -28.29
C HIS A 171 10.60 -10.57 -29.38
N ALA A 172 11.89 -10.57 -29.02
CA ALA A 172 12.99 -10.71 -29.97
C ALA A 172 13.38 -12.19 -30.26
N ARG A 173 12.68 -13.15 -29.65
CA ARG A 173 12.94 -14.60 -29.79
C ARG A 173 11.78 -15.41 -30.37
N ALA A 174 10.76 -14.75 -30.94
CA ALA A 174 9.72 -15.39 -31.75
C ALA A 174 10.04 -15.32 -33.26
#